data_AF-A0A841Q5Y2-F1
#
_entry.id   AF-A0A841Q5Y2-F1
#
_cell.length_a   1.000
_cell.length_b   1.000
_cell.length_c   1.000
_cell.angle_alpha   90.00
_cell.angle_beta   90.00
_cell.angle_gamma   90.00
#
_symmetry.space_group_name_H-M   'P 1'
#
loop_
_entity.id
_entity.type
_entity.pdbx_description
1 polymer ?
#
loop_
_entity_poly.entity_id
_entity_poly.type
_entity_poly.pdbx_seq_one_letter_code
_entity_poly.pdbx_strand_id
1 'polypeptide(L)'
;MKKILSICMVSLLSFSVMFNINIHAEDTAVEKPNVELKEDQKKVLDQMYGELLEKHKQIIEKYVEFGLMSKEEADKKFERLQQFHEKLKESGYVPNWEHGKKEKEKYHKNKDQ
;
A
#
# COMPACT_ATOMS: atom_id res chain seq x y z
N MET A 1 -47.27 6.35 -34.70
CA MET A 1 -47.01 5.86 -33.33
C MET A 1 -46.47 4.42 -33.25
N LYS A 2 -46.56 3.57 -34.29
CA LYS A 2 -46.03 2.20 -34.24
C LYS A 2 -44.49 2.08 -34.38
N LYS A 3 -43.84 3.04 -35.06
CA LYS A 3 -42.38 3.02 -35.27
C LYS A 3 -41.56 3.58 -34.10
N ILE A 4 -42.15 4.41 -33.26
CA ILE A 4 -41.50 4.95 -32.04
C ILE A 4 -41.57 3.92 -30.90
N LEU A 5 -42.64 3.12 -30.83
CA LEU A 5 -42.77 2.02 -29.86
C LEU A 5 -41.72 0.92 -30.06
N SER A 6 -41.26 0.72 -31.30
CA SER A 6 -40.25 -0.28 -31.64
C SER A 6 -38.82 0.11 -31.25
N ILE A 7 -38.54 1.39 -31.06
CA ILE A 7 -37.19 1.89 -30.73
C ILE A 7 -36.92 1.76 -29.22
N CYS A 8 -37.94 1.96 -28.37
CA CYS A 8 -37.81 1.78 -26.92
C CYS A 8 -37.64 0.30 -26.50
N MET A 9 -38.12 -0.65 -27.30
CA MET A 9 -38.03 -2.08 -26.95
C MET A 9 -36.65 -2.69 -27.25
N VAL A 10 -35.88 -2.10 -28.17
CA VAL A 10 -34.51 -2.54 -28.49
C VAL A 10 -33.50 -1.99 -27.47
N SER A 11 -33.73 -0.81 -26.87
CA SER A 11 -32.79 -0.24 -25.89
C SER A 11 -32.83 -0.92 -24.52
N LEU A 12 -33.91 -1.63 -24.17
CA LEU A 12 -34.06 -2.34 -22.89
C LEU A 12 -33.29 -3.68 -22.86
N LEU A 13 -32.94 -4.25 -24.01
CA LEU A 13 -32.17 -5.50 -24.10
C LEU A 13 -30.66 -5.30 -23.93
N SER A 14 -30.15 -4.08 -24.05
CA SER A 14 -28.72 -3.78 -23.95
C SER A 14 -28.24 -3.56 -22.50
N PHE A 15 -29.15 -3.37 -21.55
CA PHE A 15 -28.81 -3.05 -20.15
C PHE A 15 -28.55 -4.28 -19.27
N SER A 16 -28.83 -5.50 -19.77
CA SER A 16 -28.74 -6.75 -18.98
C SER A 16 -27.35 -7.37 -18.90
N VAL A 17 -26.33 -6.82 -19.57
CA VAL A 17 -24.98 -7.42 -19.60
C VAL A 17 -24.10 -6.97 -18.42
N MET A 18 -24.53 -6.03 -17.59
CA MET A 18 -23.70 -5.45 -16.51
C MET A 18 -23.71 -6.23 -15.18
N PHE A 19 -24.34 -7.41 -15.07
CA PHE A 19 -24.55 -8.09 -13.77
C PHE A 19 -24.01 -9.52 -13.68
N ASN A 20 -22.87 -9.82 -14.30
CA ASN A 20 -22.13 -11.07 -14.05
C ASN A 20 -20.64 -10.82 -13.86
N ILE A 21 -20.28 -10.06 -12.81
CA ILE A 21 -18.96 -10.22 -12.20
C ILE A 21 -19.17 -11.17 -11.02
N ASN A 22 -19.08 -12.47 -11.29
CA ASN A 22 -18.81 -13.44 -10.22
C ASN A 22 -17.36 -13.19 -9.80
N ILE A 23 -17.16 -12.36 -8.78
CA ILE A 23 -15.88 -12.27 -8.09
C ILE A 23 -15.78 -13.56 -7.27
N HIS A 24 -15.33 -14.62 -7.94
CA HIS A 24 -14.90 -15.84 -7.28
C HIS A 24 -13.57 -15.51 -6.62
N ALA A 25 -13.61 -15.25 -5.31
CA ALA A 25 -12.40 -15.15 -4.49
C ALA A 25 -11.81 -16.55 -4.33
N GLU A 26 -11.23 -17.06 -5.41
CA GLU A 26 -10.31 -18.20 -5.34
C GLU A 26 -8.97 -17.63 -4.90
N ASP A 27 -8.40 -18.17 -3.82
CA ASP A 27 -7.03 -17.93 -3.37
C ASP A 27 -6.05 -18.44 -4.45
N THR A 28 -6.01 -17.78 -5.62
CA THR A 28 -4.89 -17.90 -6.52
C THR A 28 -3.74 -17.20 -5.82
N ALA A 29 -2.85 -17.98 -5.22
CA ALA A 29 -1.55 -17.50 -4.76
C ALA A 29 -0.87 -16.83 -5.97
N VAL A 30 -0.98 -15.50 -6.05
CA VAL A 30 -0.24 -14.72 -7.03
C VAL A 30 1.22 -14.96 -6.71
N GLU A 31 1.90 -15.75 -7.53
CA GLU A 31 3.34 -15.91 -7.46
C GLU A 31 3.96 -14.52 -7.51
N LYS A 32 4.59 -14.13 -6.41
CA LYS A 32 5.24 -12.82 -6.33
C LYS A 32 6.45 -12.86 -7.25
N PRO A 33 6.55 -11.94 -8.22
CA PRO A 33 7.70 -11.94 -9.09
C PRO A 33 8.93 -11.59 -8.25
N ASN A 34 9.92 -12.48 -8.26
CA ASN A 34 11.23 -12.25 -7.65
C ASN A 34 11.99 -11.27 -8.55
N VAL A 35 11.70 -9.97 -8.40
CA VAL A 35 12.29 -8.90 -9.20
C VAL A 35 13.42 -8.24 -8.42
N GLU A 36 14.62 -8.32 -8.96
CA GLU A 36 15.74 -7.49 -8.52
C GLU A 36 15.73 -6.15 -9.26
N LEU A 37 15.93 -5.06 -8.53
CA LEU A 37 16.00 -3.72 -9.11
C LEU A 37 17.37 -3.47 -9.75
N LYS A 38 17.37 -2.80 -10.90
CA LYS A 38 18.59 -2.27 -11.53
C LYS A 38 19.17 -1.11 -10.71
N GLU A 39 20.46 -0.85 -10.89
CA GLU A 39 21.17 0.19 -10.13
C GLU A 39 20.54 1.59 -10.27
N ASP A 40 20.16 1.99 -11.49
CA ASP A 40 19.51 3.28 -11.71
C ASP A 40 18.14 3.38 -11.02
N GLN A 41 17.41 2.27 -10.93
CA GLN A 41 16.13 2.21 -10.21
C GLN A 41 16.34 2.34 -8.70
N LYS A 42 17.37 1.69 -8.17
CA LYS A 42 17.76 1.81 -6.75
C LYS A 42 18.16 3.24 -6.40
N LYS A 43 18.91 3.93 -7.28
CA LYS A 43 19.27 5.35 -7.07
C LYS A 43 18.06 6.27 -7.01
N VAL A 44 17.08 6.07 -7.90
CA VAL A 44 15.82 6.84 -7.85
C VAL A 44 15.12 6.63 -6.51
N LEU A 45 15.02 5.38 -6.06
CA LEU A 45 14.41 5.07 -4.76
C LEU A 45 15.22 5.66 -3.60
N ASP A 46 16.55 5.57 -3.62
CA ASP A 46 17.38 6.13 -2.55
C ASP A 46 17.17 7.64 -2.39
N GLN A 47 17.14 8.36 -3.52
CA GLN A 47 16.87 9.79 -3.52
C GLN A 47 15.48 10.09 -2.92
N MET A 48 14.45 9.38 -3.38
CA MET A 48 13.08 9.56 -2.88
C MET A 48 12.98 9.26 -1.37
N TYR A 49 13.63 8.20 -0.89
CA TYR A 49 13.64 7.88 0.54
C TYR A 49 14.44 8.90 1.36
N GLY A 50 15.53 9.45 0.82
CA GLY A 50 16.28 10.53 1.45
C GLY A 50 15.43 11.79 1.61
N GLU A 51 14.73 12.21 0.55
CA GLU A 51 13.79 13.34 0.59
C GLU A 51 12.66 13.09 1.60
N LEU A 52 12.11 11.88 1.63
CA LEU A 52 11.08 11.48 2.59
C LEU A 52 11.58 11.57 4.03
N LEU A 53 12.80 11.09 4.31
CA LEU A 53 13.39 11.11 5.65
C LEU A 53 13.61 12.54 6.16
N GLU A 54 14.09 13.43 5.29
CA GLU A 54 14.26 14.85 5.61
C GLU A 54 12.90 15.52 5.89
N LYS A 55 11.86 15.24 5.08
CA LYS A 55 10.51 15.73 5.35
C LYS A 55 9.94 15.19 6.66
N HIS A 56 10.18 13.92 6.96
CA HIS A 56 9.71 13.33 8.21
C HIS A 56 10.40 13.95 9.43
N LYS A 57 11.70 14.25 9.33
CA LYS A 57 12.45 14.97 10.36
C LYS A 57 11.84 16.34 10.63
N GLN A 58 11.55 17.12 9.58
CA GLN A 58 10.90 18.43 9.71
C GLN A 58 9.53 18.34 10.41
N ILE A 59 8.74 17.30 10.12
CA ILE A 59 7.45 17.08 10.80
C ILE A 59 7.67 16.78 12.29
N ILE A 60 8.63 15.92 12.63
CA ILE A 60 8.96 15.59 14.03
C ILE A 60 9.40 16.84 14.79
N GLU A 61 10.26 17.67 14.18
CA GLU A 61 10.69 18.94 14.77
C GLU A 61 9.49 19.86 15.02
N LYS A 62 8.53 19.94 14.09
CA LYS A 62 7.27 20.69 14.31
C LYS A 62 6.43 20.13 15.45
N TYR A 63 6.38 18.81 15.64
CA TYR A 63 5.71 18.24 16.80
C TYR A 63 6.37 18.60 18.13
N VAL A 64 7.71 18.70 18.15
CA VAL A 64 8.43 19.22 19.33
C VAL A 64 8.10 20.71 19.54
N GLU A 65 8.13 21.51 18.48
CA GLU A 65 7.79 22.95 18.53
C GLU A 65 6.37 23.20 19.05
N PHE A 66 5.41 22.36 18.65
CA PHE A 66 4.02 22.47 19.10
C PHE A 66 3.77 21.86 20.48
N GLY A 67 4.80 21.30 21.14
CA GLY A 67 4.69 20.65 22.44
C GLY A 67 3.90 19.33 22.40
N LEU A 68 3.71 18.74 21.22
CA LEU A 68 3.03 17.46 21.02
C LEU A 68 3.96 16.26 21.22
N MET A 69 5.27 16.50 21.27
CA MET A 69 6.29 15.47 21.41
C MET A 69 7.46 16.02 22.22
N SER A 70 8.03 15.20 23.10
CA SER A 70 9.28 15.55 23.77
C SER A 70 10.48 15.41 22.83
N LYS A 71 11.57 16.12 23.12
CA LYS A 71 12.80 16.01 22.34
C LYS A 71 13.37 14.59 22.34
N GLU A 72 13.28 13.89 23.48
CA GLU A 72 13.75 12.50 23.60
C GLU A 72 12.93 11.54 22.71
N GLU A 73 11.61 11.71 22.66
CA GLU A 73 10.76 10.92 21.77
C GLU A 73 11.05 11.22 20.30
N ALA A 74 11.28 12.48 19.97
CA ALA A 74 11.67 12.92 18.63
C ALA A 74 12.99 12.27 18.18
N ASP A 75 14.01 12.27 19.03
CA ASP A 75 15.31 11.67 18.74
C ASP A 75 15.18 10.15 18.51
N LYS A 76 14.43 9.45 19.38
CA LYS A 76 14.13 8.01 19.19
C LYS A 76 13.35 7.74 17.90
N LYS A 77 12.42 8.63 17.53
CA LYS A 77 11.65 8.51 16.29
C LYS A 77 12.55 8.66 15.08
N PHE A 78 13.45 9.64 15.11
CA PHE A 78 14.41 9.90 14.06
C PHE A 78 15.39 8.74 13.88
N GLU A 79 15.92 8.18 14.97
CA GLU A 79 16.79 7.00 14.93
C GLU A 79 16.10 5.81 14.26
N ARG A 80 14.84 5.52 14.61
CA ARG A 80 14.07 4.45 13.96
C ARG A 80 13.85 4.68 12.47
N LEU A 81 13.68 5.94 12.03
CA LEU A 81 13.55 6.28 10.62
C LEU A 81 14.85 6.05 9.86
N GLN A 82 15.99 6.39 10.46
CA GLN A 82 17.31 6.11 9.88
C GLN A 82 17.54 4.60 9.75
N GLN A 83 17.29 3.84 10.82
CA GLN A 83 17.39 2.38 10.80
C GLN A 83 16.47 1.75 9.74
N PHE A 84 15.28 2.30 9.52
CA PHE A 84 14.38 1.83 8.47
C PHE A 84 14.95 2.10 7.07
N HIS A 85 15.56 3.26 6.83
CA HIS A 85 16.21 3.58 5.55
C HIS A 85 17.41 2.67 5.28
N GLU A 86 18.20 2.35 6.30
CA GLU A 86 19.31 1.39 6.18
C GLU A 86 18.80 -0.02 5.81
N LYS A 87 17.74 -0.49 6.45
CA LYS A 87 17.13 -1.80 6.10
C LYS A 87 16.60 -1.84 4.67
N LEU A 88 16.05 -0.73 4.17
CA LEU A 88 15.63 -0.62 2.77
C LEU A 88 16.83 -0.71 1.81
N LYS A 89 17.97 -0.11 2.16
CA LYS A 89 19.21 -0.24 1.39
C LYS A 89 19.69 -1.70 1.35
N GLU A 90 19.72 -2.35 2.50
CA GLU A 90 20.13 -3.75 2.64
C GLU A 90 19.23 -4.70 1.84
N SER A 91 17.91 -4.44 1.80
CA SER A 91 16.97 -5.24 1.01
C SER A 91 16.95 -4.90 -0.48
N GLY A 92 17.80 -3.96 -0.93
CA GLY A 92 17.81 -3.48 -2.32
C GLY A 92 16.50 -2.78 -2.72
N TYR A 93 15.80 -2.19 -1.75
CA TYR A 93 14.50 -1.52 -1.87
C TYR A 93 13.35 -2.43 -2.33
N VAL A 94 13.49 -3.75 -2.19
CA VAL A 94 12.41 -4.70 -2.45
C VAL A 94 11.61 -4.91 -1.16
N PRO A 95 10.31 -4.56 -1.11
CA PRO A 95 9.51 -4.73 0.10
C PRO A 95 9.14 -6.20 0.31
N ASN A 96 9.35 -6.70 1.54
CA ASN A 96 8.91 -8.03 1.92
C ASN A 96 7.44 -8.02 2.39
N TRP A 97 6.51 -8.23 1.44
CA TRP A 97 5.07 -8.27 1.69
C TRP A 97 4.56 -9.56 2.35
N GLU A 98 5.42 -10.53 2.73
CA GLU A 98 4.98 -11.84 3.25
C GLU A 98 4.64 -11.82 4.73
N HIS A 99 5.27 -10.96 5.52
CA HIS A 99 5.09 -10.96 6.98
C HIS A 99 3.70 -10.44 7.43
N GLY A 100 3.01 -9.64 6.62
CA GLY A 100 1.73 -9.03 7.00
C GLY A 100 0.49 -9.95 6.96
N LYS A 101 0.54 -11.10 6.28
CA LYS A 101 -0.60 -12.02 6.18
C LYS A 101 -0.73 -12.94 7.41
N LYS A 102 0.40 -13.42 7.94
CA LYS A 102 0.43 -14.41 9.05
C LYS A 102 -0.05 -13.84 10.39
N GLU A 103 0.05 -12.53 10.62
CA GLU A 103 -0.43 -11.90 11.85
C GLU A 103 -1.95 -11.70 11.87
N LYS A 104 -2.58 -11.43 10.71
CA LYS A 104 -4.03 -11.26 10.63
C LYS A 104 -4.78 -12.57 10.87
N GLU A 105 -4.26 -13.69 10.36
CA GLU A 105 -4.83 -15.02 10.61
C GLU A 105 -4.78 -15.43 12.09
N LYS A 106 -3.67 -15.13 12.79
CA LYS A 106 -3.54 -15.41 14.24
C LYS A 106 -4.51 -14.56 15.07
N TYR A 107 -4.75 -13.31 14.67
CA TYR A 107 -5.65 -12.41 15.40
C TYR A 107 -7.13 -12.78 15.29
N HIS A 108 -7.55 -13.39 14.16
CA HIS A 108 -8.92 -13.87 14.01
C HIS A 108 -9.15 -15.19 14.77
N LYS A 109 -8.17 -16.10 14.75
CA LYS A 109 -8.28 -17.40 15.44
C LYS A 109 -8.42 -17.30 16.96
N ASN A 110 -7.87 -16.25 17.57
CA ASN A 110 -7.93 -16.02 19.02
C ASN A 110 -9.18 -15.25 19.49
N LYS A 111 -10.05 -14.77 18.58
CA LYS A 111 -11.30 -14.09 18.92
C LYS A 111 -12.51 -15.03 19.01
N ASP A 112 -12.35 -16.24 18.47
CA ASP A 112 -13.39 -17.28 18.41
C ASP A 112 -13.18 -18.39 19.47
N GLN A 113 -12.28 -18.20 20.44
CA GLN A 113 -12.11 -19.01 21.67
C GLN A 113 -12.53 -18.22 22.91
#